data_AF-A0A2K3K1Z3-F1
#
_entry.id   AF-A0A2K3K1Z3-F1
#
_cell.length_a   1.000
_cell.length_b   1.000
_cell.length_c   1.000
_cell.angle_alpha   90.00
_cell.angle_beta   90.00
_cell.angle_gamma   90.00
#
_symmetry.space_group_name_H-M   'P 1'
#
loop_
_entity.id
_entity.type
_entity.pdbx_description
1 polymer ?
#
loop_
_entity_poly.entity_id
_entity_poly.type
_entity_poly.pdbx_seq_one_letter_code
_entity_poly.pdbx_strand_id
1 'polypeptide(L)'
;MGFRDLRAFNEALLAKQGWRIISEPNSLMARTLKAKYFPNHSFFQAKQGHRSSYSWQSIQQASWILKKGCFWLVGNGQNIKIWEDRWINSQEGNTLWTSKPDNTNLELVKDLIDPSNHQWNSQLINQTFLPIEAQQILKIPLLTITEEDIISWQGTSDGNYTVRSGYNAQMEWESKNSDHAQTSNS
;
A
#
# COMPACT_ATOMS: atom_id res chain seq x y z
N MET A 1 11.00 26.50 13.38
CA MET A 1 10.48 25.12 13.50
C MET A 1 8.95 25.00 13.35
N GLY A 2 8.13 26.03 13.60
CA GLY A 2 6.65 25.89 13.59
C GLY A 2 5.94 25.68 12.24
N PHE A 3 6.45 26.19 11.11
CA PHE A 3 5.73 26.08 9.81
C PHE A 3 5.91 24.73 9.10
N ARG A 4 7.06 24.08 9.24
CA ARG A 4 7.27 22.71 8.70
C ARG A 4 6.38 21.71 9.44
N ASP A 5 6.29 21.88 10.76
CA ASP A 5 5.47 21.03 11.63
C ASP A 5 3.97 21.10 11.25
N LEU A 6 3.45 22.31 11.05
CA LEU A 6 2.07 22.52 10.60
C LEU A 6 1.78 21.93 9.22
N ARG A 7 2.74 22.01 8.28
CA ARG A 7 2.57 21.42 6.94
C ARG A 7 2.50 19.89 7.01
N ALA A 8 3.44 19.25 7.71
CA ALA A 8 3.46 17.80 7.89
C ALA A 8 2.20 17.31 8.62
N PHE A 9 1.76 18.04 9.65
CA PHE A 9 0.51 17.73 10.36
C PHE A 9 -0.73 17.81 9.44
N ASN A 10 -0.83 18.86 8.62
CA ASN A 10 -1.92 19.00 7.65
C ASN A 10 -1.89 17.90 6.59
N GLU A 11 -0.70 17.49 6.14
CA GLU A 11 -0.54 16.39 5.20
C GLU A 11 -0.98 15.06 5.82
N ALA A 12 -0.61 14.81 7.08
CA ALA A 12 -1.07 13.64 7.82
C ALA A 12 -2.59 13.60 8.02
N LEU A 13 -3.24 14.77 8.19
CA LEU A 13 -4.70 14.90 8.23
C LEU A 13 -5.35 14.55 6.88
N LEU A 14 -4.78 15.02 5.78
CA LEU A 14 -5.25 14.71 4.43
C LEU A 14 -5.08 13.23 4.10
N ALA A 15 -3.96 12.62 4.50
CA ALA A 15 -3.75 11.19 4.42
C ALA A 15 -4.76 10.41 5.28
N LYS A 16 -5.21 10.93 6.44
CA LYS A 16 -6.32 10.29 7.20
C LYS A 16 -7.62 10.25 6.39
N GLN A 17 -7.91 11.28 5.59
CA GLN A 17 -9.07 11.25 4.69
C GLN A 17 -8.88 10.21 3.57
N GLY A 18 -7.68 10.13 2.99
CA GLY A 18 -7.31 9.07 2.06
C GLY A 18 -7.51 7.67 2.66
N TRP A 19 -7.07 7.46 3.90
CA TRP A 19 -7.26 6.20 4.63
C TRP A 19 -8.72 5.81 4.72
N ARG A 20 -9.61 6.74 5.13
CA ARG A 20 -11.06 6.47 5.22
C ARG A 20 -11.66 6.04 3.87
N ILE A 21 -11.19 6.63 2.77
CA ILE A 21 -11.65 6.26 1.42
C ILE A 21 -11.30 4.79 1.10
N ILE A 22 -10.14 4.32 1.58
CA ILE A 22 -9.65 2.96 1.34
C ILE A 22 -10.28 1.96 2.32
N SER A 23 -10.30 2.27 3.61
CA SER A 23 -10.75 1.36 4.67
C SER A 23 -12.28 1.26 4.77
N GLU A 24 -13.01 2.28 4.31
CA GLU A 24 -14.47 2.34 4.36
C GLU A 24 -15.05 2.59 2.95
N PRO A 25 -14.85 1.66 2.00
CA PRO A 25 -15.21 1.87 0.59
C PRO A 25 -16.71 2.05 0.36
N ASN A 26 -17.54 1.59 1.31
CA ASN A 26 -19.00 1.69 1.28
C ASN A 26 -19.54 3.02 1.82
N SER A 27 -18.68 3.84 2.46
CA SER A 27 -19.09 5.18 2.92
C SER A 27 -19.53 6.05 1.74
N LEU A 28 -20.47 6.97 1.98
CA LEU A 28 -20.94 7.89 0.94
C LEU A 28 -19.77 8.68 0.33
N MET A 29 -18.87 9.17 1.18
CA MET A 29 -17.67 9.89 0.75
C MET A 29 -16.81 9.04 -0.19
N ALA A 30 -16.49 7.80 0.19
CA ALA A 30 -15.67 6.92 -0.64
C ALA A 30 -16.34 6.62 -1.98
N ARG A 31 -17.63 6.28 -1.98
CA ARG A 31 -18.41 5.99 -3.20
C ARG A 31 -18.49 7.18 -4.13
N THR A 32 -18.77 8.38 -3.61
CA THR A 32 -18.85 9.61 -4.40
C THR A 32 -17.48 9.99 -5.00
N LEU A 33 -16.40 9.91 -4.21
CA LEU A 33 -15.07 10.22 -4.71
C LEU A 33 -14.57 9.19 -5.73
N LYS A 34 -14.83 7.89 -5.50
CA LYS A 34 -14.50 6.82 -6.45
C LYS A 34 -15.21 7.05 -7.79
N ALA A 35 -16.52 7.22 -7.78
CA ALA A 35 -17.31 7.43 -8.99
C ALA A 35 -16.82 8.64 -9.80
N LYS A 36 -16.38 9.71 -9.11
CA LYS A 36 -15.96 10.95 -9.76
C LYS A 36 -14.51 10.93 -10.25
N TYR A 37 -13.59 10.35 -9.48
CA TYR A 37 -12.15 10.54 -9.69
C TYR A 37 -11.38 9.28 -10.06
N PHE A 38 -11.87 8.10 -9.69
CA PHE A 38 -11.20 6.82 -9.96
C PHE A 38 -12.22 5.67 -10.12
N PRO A 39 -13.17 5.75 -11.08
CA PRO A 39 -14.29 4.82 -11.15
C PRO A 39 -13.86 3.36 -11.39
N ASN A 40 -12.82 3.17 -12.21
CA ASN A 40 -12.32 1.85 -12.63
C ASN A 40 -10.95 1.51 -12.04
N HIS A 41 -10.49 2.27 -11.04
CA HIS A 41 -9.15 2.15 -10.48
C HIS A 41 -9.20 2.09 -8.95
N SER A 42 -8.09 1.69 -8.33
CA SER A 42 -7.92 1.82 -6.88
C SER A 42 -7.55 3.26 -6.51
N PHE A 43 -7.71 3.61 -5.23
CA PHE A 43 -7.34 4.94 -4.72
C PHE A 43 -5.87 5.28 -5.02
N PHE A 44 -4.96 4.31 -4.92
CA PHE A 44 -3.52 4.54 -5.17
C PHE A 44 -3.19 4.77 -6.65
N GLN A 45 -4.04 4.28 -7.55
CA GLN A 45 -3.90 4.41 -9.00
C GLN A 45 -4.60 5.65 -9.57
N ALA A 46 -5.34 6.36 -8.71
CA ALA A 46 -6.03 7.58 -9.12
C ALA A 46 -5.05 8.60 -9.69
N LYS A 47 -5.37 9.13 -10.87
CA LYS A 47 -4.61 10.17 -11.55
C LYS A 47 -5.23 11.54 -11.29
N GLN A 48 -4.39 12.58 -11.29
CA GLN A 48 -4.86 13.95 -11.16
C GLN A 48 -5.50 14.40 -12.48
N GLY A 49 -6.83 14.57 -12.48
CA GLY A 49 -7.56 15.13 -13.60
C GLY A 49 -7.52 16.67 -13.63
N HIS A 50 -7.61 17.24 -14.85
CA HIS A 50 -7.49 18.67 -15.14
C HIS A 50 -8.61 19.57 -14.55
N ARG A 51 -9.66 18.98 -13.98
CA ARG A 51 -10.81 19.67 -13.32
C ARG A 51 -11.15 19.06 -11.96
N SER A 52 -10.13 18.68 -11.20
CA SER A 52 -10.30 18.14 -9.85
C SER A 52 -10.68 19.22 -8.83
N SER A 53 -11.45 18.86 -7.80
CA SER A 53 -11.74 19.81 -6.71
C SER A 53 -10.50 20.01 -5.85
N TYR A 54 -10.38 21.18 -5.22
CA TYR A 54 -9.26 21.46 -4.31
C TYR A 54 -9.13 20.40 -3.22
N SER A 55 -10.24 19.98 -2.61
CA SER A 55 -10.23 18.93 -1.59
C SER A 55 -9.64 17.60 -2.11
N TRP A 56 -9.99 17.20 -3.34
CA TRP A 56 -9.44 15.98 -3.94
C TRP A 56 -7.95 16.13 -4.26
N GLN A 57 -7.54 17.28 -4.78
CA GLN A 57 -6.13 17.56 -5.05
C GLN A 57 -5.29 17.49 -3.77
N SER A 58 -5.79 18.02 -2.66
CA SER A 58 -5.10 17.95 -1.36
C SER A 58 -4.99 16.52 -0.84
N ILE A 59 -6.04 15.70 -0.96
CA ILE A 59 -5.99 14.28 -0.59
C ILE A 59 -4.99 13.51 -1.46
N GLN A 60 -4.99 13.77 -2.77
CA GLN A 60 -4.05 13.15 -3.71
C GLN A 60 -2.61 13.55 -3.42
N GLN A 61 -2.36 14.83 -3.11
CA GLN A 61 -1.04 15.29 -2.70
C GLN A 61 -0.54 14.55 -1.47
N ALA A 62 -1.38 14.28 -0.47
CA ALA A 62 -0.97 13.53 0.72
C ALA A 62 -0.97 11.99 0.54
N SER A 63 -1.40 11.47 -0.63
CA SER A 63 -1.56 10.03 -0.85
C SER A 63 -0.24 9.26 -0.81
N TRP A 64 0.90 9.93 -1.02
CA TRP A 64 2.22 9.30 -0.96
C TRP A 64 2.52 8.71 0.42
N ILE A 65 2.00 9.32 1.50
CA ILE A 65 2.15 8.79 2.88
C ILE A 65 1.55 7.39 2.96
N LEU A 66 0.33 7.24 2.44
CA LEU A 66 -0.37 5.96 2.41
C LEU A 66 0.30 4.98 1.45
N LYS A 67 0.74 5.41 0.26
CA LYS A 67 1.49 4.54 -0.67
C LYS A 67 2.76 3.98 -0.03
N LYS A 68 3.43 4.77 0.80
CA LYS A 68 4.69 4.40 1.45
C LYS A 68 4.51 3.62 2.76
N GLY A 69 3.40 3.79 3.47
CA GLY A 69 3.20 3.11 4.76
C GLY A 69 2.07 2.09 4.82
N CYS A 70 1.21 2.01 3.79
CA CYS A 70 0.22 0.94 3.70
C CYS A 70 0.79 -0.30 3.02
N PHE A 71 0.29 -1.45 3.46
CA PHE A 71 0.52 -2.75 2.85
C PHE A 71 -0.75 -3.61 2.98
N TRP A 72 -0.86 -4.62 2.15
CA TRP A 72 -1.96 -5.57 2.15
C TRP A 72 -1.65 -6.76 3.04
N LEU A 73 -2.61 -7.14 3.87
CA LEU A 73 -2.70 -8.42 4.54
C LEU A 73 -3.50 -9.36 3.63
N VAL A 74 -2.91 -10.51 3.32
CA VAL A 74 -3.47 -11.47 2.37
C VAL A 74 -4.58 -12.28 3.05
N GLY A 75 -5.81 -12.12 2.56
CA GLY A 75 -6.93 -13.01 2.86
C GLY A 75 -7.15 -13.98 1.72
N ASN A 76 -8.22 -13.75 0.94
CA ASN A 76 -8.52 -14.54 -0.25
C ASN A 76 -7.64 -14.19 -1.48
N GLY A 77 -6.85 -13.12 -1.42
CA GLY A 77 -5.90 -12.71 -2.47
C GLY A 77 -6.54 -12.17 -3.74
N GLN A 78 -7.85 -11.91 -3.75
CA GLN A 78 -8.58 -11.51 -4.96
C GLN A 78 -8.44 -10.03 -5.31
N ASN A 79 -8.06 -9.19 -4.34
CA ASN A 79 -7.97 -7.74 -4.50
C ASN A 79 -6.51 -7.23 -4.56
N ILE A 80 -5.53 -8.13 -4.42
CA ILE A 80 -4.11 -7.77 -4.36
C ILE A 80 -3.44 -8.18 -5.68
N LYS A 81 -2.90 -7.19 -6.40
CA LYS A 81 -2.08 -7.43 -7.59
C LYS A 81 -0.66 -7.79 -7.19
N ILE A 82 -0.18 -8.93 -7.66
CA ILE A 82 1.15 -9.48 -7.30
C ILE A 82 2.26 -8.45 -7.52
N TRP A 83 2.21 -7.77 -8.66
CA TRP A 83 3.32 -6.96 -9.18
C TRP A 83 3.19 -5.46 -8.89
N GLU A 84 1.99 -4.98 -8.54
CA GLU A 84 1.69 -3.55 -8.36
C GLU A 84 1.47 -3.16 -6.89
N ASP A 85 0.96 -4.09 -6.08
CA ASP A 85 0.56 -3.81 -4.70
C ASP A 85 1.63 -4.23 -3.69
N ARG A 86 1.65 -3.54 -2.54
CA ARG A 86 2.56 -3.87 -1.44
C ARG A 86 1.94 -4.91 -0.53
N TRP A 87 2.27 -6.18 -0.71
CA TRP A 87 1.75 -7.28 0.11
C TRP A 87 2.84 -8.14 0.76
N ILE A 88 4.10 -7.91 0.38
CA ILE A 88 5.28 -8.51 1.03
C ILE A 88 5.94 -7.41 1.86
N ASN A 89 6.18 -7.68 3.14
CA ASN A 89 6.81 -6.74 4.05
C ASN A 89 8.33 -6.67 3.79
N SER A 90 8.72 -6.04 2.68
CA SER A 90 10.09 -5.61 2.42
C SER A 90 10.33 -4.28 3.11
N GLN A 91 11.41 -4.19 3.89
CA GLN A 91 11.75 -3.01 4.70
C GLN A 91 12.02 -1.75 3.85
N GLU A 92 12.11 -1.86 2.52
CA GLU A 92 12.60 -0.80 1.64
C GLU A 92 11.62 -0.38 0.53
N GLY A 93 10.33 -0.25 0.85
CA GLY A 93 9.40 0.53 0.01
C GLY A 93 8.94 -0.13 -1.29
N ASN A 94 9.74 -1.01 -1.90
CA ASN A 94 9.41 -1.75 -3.11
C ASN A 94 9.08 -3.21 -2.81
N THR A 95 8.11 -3.70 -3.57
CA THR A 95 7.29 -4.87 -3.29
C THR A 95 7.94 -6.16 -3.75
N LEU A 96 8.67 -6.11 -4.86
CA LEU A 96 9.39 -7.22 -5.46
C LEU A 96 10.57 -6.66 -6.27
N TRP A 97 11.75 -7.27 -6.09
CA TRP A 97 12.88 -7.26 -7.00
C TRP A 97 12.66 -8.18 -8.21
N THR A 98 11.81 -9.20 -8.10
CA THR A 98 11.41 -10.01 -9.26
C THR A 98 10.63 -9.16 -10.26
N SER A 99 11.14 -9.05 -11.49
CA SER A 99 10.43 -8.44 -12.61
C SER A 99 9.26 -9.30 -13.07
N LYS A 100 8.12 -8.69 -13.36
CA LYS A 100 6.97 -9.38 -13.96
C LYS A 100 7.39 -10.05 -15.28
N PRO A 101 7.24 -11.38 -15.43
CA PRO A 101 7.54 -12.05 -16.70
C PRO A 101 6.55 -11.62 -17.81
N ASP A 102 7.03 -11.44 -19.04
CA ASP A 102 6.24 -10.88 -20.16
C ASP A 102 4.98 -11.72 -20.51
N ASN A 103 5.04 -13.04 -20.33
CA ASN A 103 3.96 -13.98 -20.68
C ASN A 103 3.35 -14.67 -19.44
N THR A 104 3.30 -13.98 -18.29
CA THR A 104 2.70 -14.57 -17.08
C THR A 104 1.18 -14.35 -17.03
N ASN A 105 0.45 -15.40 -16.65
CA ASN A 105 -0.96 -15.33 -16.28
C ASN A 105 -1.15 -14.99 -14.78
N LEU A 106 -0.05 -14.80 -14.04
CA LEU A 106 -0.09 -14.47 -12.62
C LEU A 106 -0.34 -12.97 -12.47
N GLU A 107 -1.55 -12.59 -12.07
CA GLU A 107 -1.92 -11.19 -11.88
C GLU A 107 -2.23 -10.88 -10.43
N LEU A 108 -2.94 -11.80 -9.75
CA LEU A 108 -3.48 -11.61 -8.42
C LEU A 108 -2.88 -12.61 -7.43
N VAL A 109 -2.78 -12.22 -6.16
CA VAL A 109 -2.19 -13.08 -5.12
C VAL A 109 -2.94 -14.40 -4.98
N LYS A 110 -4.25 -14.43 -5.26
CA LYS A 110 -5.04 -15.68 -5.32
C LYS A 110 -4.44 -16.72 -6.28
N ASP A 111 -3.75 -16.29 -7.35
CA ASP A 111 -3.16 -17.18 -8.36
C ASP A 111 -1.94 -17.93 -7.80
N LEU A 112 -1.39 -17.47 -6.67
CA LEU A 112 -0.30 -18.09 -5.92
C LEU A 112 -0.80 -19.02 -4.80
N ILE A 113 -2.12 -19.04 -4.54
CA ILE A 113 -2.75 -19.83 -3.48
C ILE A 113 -3.37 -21.09 -4.11
N ASP A 114 -3.11 -22.25 -3.53
CA ASP A 114 -3.75 -23.50 -3.93
C ASP A 114 -5.22 -23.51 -3.46
N PRO A 115 -6.19 -23.61 -4.40
CA PRO A 115 -7.61 -23.53 -4.09
C PRO A 115 -8.12 -24.74 -3.30
N SER A 116 -7.38 -25.85 -3.26
CA SER A 116 -7.83 -27.09 -2.61
C SER A 116 -7.59 -27.12 -1.11
N ASN A 117 -6.50 -26.50 -0.65
CA ASN A 117 -6.04 -26.58 0.74
C ASN A 117 -5.82 -25.20 1.39
N HIS A 118 -6.02 -24.10 0.64
CA HIS A 118 -5.80 -22.72 1.07
C HIS A 118 -4.39 -22.49 1.61
N GLN A 119 -3.40 -23.04 0.92
CA GLN A 119 -1.98 -22.84 1.21
C GLN A 119 -1.27 -22.22 0.03
N TRP A 120 -0.14 -21.58 0.29
CA TRP A 120 0.73 -21.10 -0.77
C TRP A 120 1.20 -22.24 -1.68
N ASN A 121 1.06 -22.05 -3.00
CA ASN A 121 1.63 -22.96 -3.99
C ASN A 121 3.14 -22.80 -4.01
N SER A 122 3.80 -23.55 -3.14
CA SER A 122 5.24 -23.45 -2.90
C SER A 122 6.06 -23.70 -4.15
N GLN A 123 5.64 -24.63 -5.01
CA GLN A 123 6.34 -24.91 -6.26
C GLN A 123 6.27 -23.71 -7.21
N LEU A 124 5.07 -23.17 -7.43
CA LEU A 124 4.86 -22.01 -8.30
C LEU A 124 5.63 -20.78 -7.80
N ILE A 125 5.59 -20.53 -6.49
CA ILE A 125 6.27 -19.39 -5.87
C ILE A 125 7.79 -19.50 -6.04
N ASN A 126 8.39 -20.65 -5.76
CA ASN A 126 9.83 -20.85 -5.92
C ASN A 126 10.31 -20.79 -7.38
N GLN A 127 9.42 -21.04 -8.35
CA GLN A 127 9.73 -20.90 -9.79
C GLN A 127 9.56 -19.47 -10.29
N THR A 128 8.71 -18.69 -9.64
CA THR A 128 8.32 -17.35 -10.10
C THR A 128 9.17 -16.25 -9.47
N PHE A 129 9.49 -16.36 -8.18
CA PHE A 129 10.15 -15.30 -7.41
C PHE A 129 11.60 -15.66 -7.06
N LEU A 130 12.40 -14.64 -6.79
CA LEU A 130 13.75 -14.83 -6.24
C LEU A 130 13.68 -15.60 -4.92
N PRO A 131 14.69 -16.43 -4.58
CA PRO A 131 14.64 -17.26 -3.37
C PRO A 131 14.36 -16.49 -2.08
N ILE A 132 14.89 -15.28 -1.94
CA ILE A 132 14.66 -14.43 -0.78
C ILE A 132 13.19 -13.99 -0.65
N GLU A 133 12.55 -13.67 -1.77
CA GLU A 133 11.15 -13.25 -1.82
C GLU A 133 10.21 -14.43 -1.66
N ALA A 134 10.51 -15.55 -2.33
CA ALA A 134 9.77 -16.79 -2.17
C ALA A 134 9.70 -17.21 -0.70
N GLN A 135 10.82 -17.14 0.02
CA GLN A 135 10.85 -17.40 1.46
C GLN A 135 10.01 -16.42 2.28
N GLN A 136 9.96 -15.14 1.90
CA GLN A 136 9.13 -14.15 2.57
C GLN A 136 7.64 -14.41 2.31
N ILE A 137 7.26 -14.66 1.07
CA ILE A 137 5.89 -14.98 0.66
C ILE A 137 5.38 -16.20 1.42
N LEU A 138 6.16 -17.28 1.46
CA LEU A 138 5.79 -18.52 2.16
C LEU A 138 5.63 -18.36 3.67
N LYS A 139 6.19 -17.29 4.26
CA LYS A 139 6.02 -16.95 5.68
C LYS A 139 4.82 -16.06 5.95
N ILE A 140 4.18 -15.49 4.93
CA ILE A 140 2.98 -14.68 5.10
C ILE A 140 1.85 -15.59 5.55
N PRO A 141 1.24 -15.37 6.73
CA PRO A 141 0.07 -16.12 7.13
C PRO A 141 -1.09 -15.74 6.20
N LEU A 142 -1.71 -16.74 5.60
CA LEU A 142 -2.98 -16.56 4.91
C LEU A 142 -4.09 -16.43 5.96
N LEU A 143 -4.86 -15.34 5.90
CA LEU A 143 -6.10 -15.25 6.68
C LEU A 143 -7.11 -16.29 6.17
N THR A 144 -8.19 -16.54 6.90
CA THR A 144 -9.19 -17.57 6.55
C THR A 144 -9.72 -17.35 5.12
N ILE A 145 -10.08 -18.43 4.40
CA ILE A 145 -10.54 -18.35 2.99
C ILE A 145 -11.73 -17.40 2.76
N THR A 146 -12.52 -17.15 3.82
CA THR A 146 -13.70 -16.28 3.81
C THR A 146 -13.37 -14.81 4.05
N GLU A 147 -12.17 -14.49 4.53
CA GLU A 147 -11.78 -13.13 4.85
C GLU A 147 -11.27 -12.40 3.59
N GLU A 148 -11.78 -11.19 3.39
CA GLU A 148 -11.33 -10.31 2.32
C GLU A 148 -9.91 -9.80 2.60
N ASP A 149 -9.20 -9.41 1.55
CA ASP A 149 -7.90 -8.74 1.69
C ASP A 149 -8.07 -7.41 2.44
N ILE A 150 -7.17 -7.16 3.40
CA ILE A 150 -7.25 -5.98 4.27
C ILE A 150 -6.05 -5.08 4.01
N ILE A 151 -6.28 -3.78 3.91
CA ILE A 151 -5.20 -2.81 3.92
C ILE A 151 -4.83 -2.45 5.36
N SER A 152 -3.53 -2.46 5.64
CA SER A 152 -2.96 -2.22 6.96
C SER A 152 -1.90 -1.13 6.89
N TRP A 153 -1.81 -0.34 7.96
CA TRP A 153 -0.84 0.71 8.16
C TRP A 153 0.32 0.23 9.04
N GLN A 154 1.55 0.33 8.54
CA GLN A 154 2.73 -0.17 9.25
C GLN A 154 3.09 0.61 10.52
N GLY A 155 2.63 1.86 10.65
CA GLY A 155 2.99 2.73 11.77
C GLY A 155 2.16 2.52 13.03
N THR A 156 1.28 1.52 13.07
CA THR A 156 0.56 1.11 14.29
C THR A 156 0.45 -0.42 14.37
N SER A 157 0.32 -0.95 15.58
CA SER A 157 0.20 -2.40 15.81
C SER A 157 -1.15 -2.98 15.39
N ASP A 158 -2.19 -2.15 15.36
CA ASP A 158 -3.54 -2.55 14.95
C ASP A 158 -3.80 -2.35 13.45
N GLY A 159 -2.80 -1.90 12.70
CA GLY A 159 -2.91 -1.64 11.27
C GLY A 159 -3.76 -0.43 10.90
N ASN A 160 -4.23 0.37 11.86
CA ASN A 160 -5.04 1.55 11.57
C ASN A 160 -4.21 2.84 11.47
N TYR A 161 -4.36 3.55 10.36
CA TYR A 161 -3.74 4.86 10.22
C TYR A 161 -4.32 5.86 11.24
N THR A 162 -3.46 6.62 11.91
CA THR A 162 -3.84 7.79 12.72
C THR A 162 -3.04 9.01 12.23
N VAL A 163 -3.56 10.21 12.49
CA VAL A 163 -2.82 11.45 12.13
C VAL A 163 -1.45 11.47 12.80
N ARG A 164 -1.37 11.03 14.06
CA ARG A 164 -0.12 10.94 14.81
C ARG A 164 0.86 9.94 14.20
N SER A 165 0.40 8.74 13.84
CA SER A 165 1.27 7.72 13.25
C SER A 165 1.74 8.10 11.85
N GLY A 166 0.89 8.74 11.04
CA GLY A 166 1.27 9.27 9.73
C GLY A 166 2.29 10.41 9.83
N TYR A 167 2.07 11.36 10.73
CA TYR A 167 3.02 12.44 11.01
C TYR A 167 4.38 11.90 11.44
N ASN A 168 4.40 10.98 12.41
CA ASN A 168 5.65 10.37 12.90
C ASN A 168 6.40 9.65 11.78
N ALA A 169 5.69 8.89 10.94
CA ALA A 169 6.28 8.18 9.81
C ALA A 169 6.88 9.17 8.79
N GLN A 170 6.18 10.27 8.48
CA GLN A 170 6.69 11.33 7.61
C GLN A 170 8.00 11.92 8.16
N MET A 171 8.04 12.27 9.45
CA MET A 171 9.23 12.82 10.08
C MET A 171 10.41 11.83 10.07
N GLU A 172 10.16 10.56 10.33
CA GLU A 172 11.17 9.50 10.27
C GLU A 172 11.74 9.34 8.86
N TRP A 173 10.86 9.34 7.85
CA TRP A 173 11.27 9.24 6.45
C TRP A 173 12.08 10.43 5.99
N GLU A 174 11.73 11.65 6.42
CA GLU A 174 12.49 12.87 6.12
C GLU A 174 13.88 12.84 6.77
N SER A 175 13.98 12.35 8.02
CA SER A 175 15.27 12.19 8.72
C SER A 175 16.20 11.23 7.97
N LYS A 176 15.71 10.03 7.63
CA LYS A 176 16.49 9.03 6.88
C LYS A 176 16.98 9.55 5.52
N ASN A 177 16.17 10.36 4.84
CA ASN A 177 16.55 10.95 3.56
C ASN A 177 17.64 12.03 3.71
N SER A 178 17.66 12.71 4.86
CA SER A 178 18.67 13.72 5.20
C SER A 178 20.04 13.10 5.48
N ASP A 179 20.06 11.98 6.20
CA ASP A 179 21.29 11.26 6.57
C ASP A 179 21.96 10.61 5.34
N HIS A 180 21.17 10.09 4.39
CA HIS A 180 21.69 9.56 3.12
C HIS A 180 22.28 10.65 2.20
N ALA A 181 21.74 11.88 2.24
CA ALA A 181 22.25 12.99 1.45
C ALA A 181 23.60 13.54 1.97
N GLN A 182 23.91 13.33 3.25
CA GLN A 182 25.19 13.77 3.85
C GLN A 182 26.31 12.75 3.62
N THR A 183 26.00 11.45 3.65
CA THR A 183 26.99 10.38 3.42
C THR A 183 27.41 10.23 1.95
N SER A 184 26.56 10.63 1.00
CA SER A 184 26.88 10.59 -0.44
C SER A 184 27.82 11.73 -0.91
N ASN A 185 28.08 12.71 -0.04
CA ASN A 185 28.93 13.88 -0.31
C ASN A 185 30.29 13.84 0.42
N SER A 186 30.66 12.68 1.00
CA SER A 186 31.94 12.47 1.70
C SER A 186 32.85 11.51 0.97
#